data_AF-A0A136KED4-F1
#
_entry.id   AF-A0A136KED4-F1
#
_cell.length_a   1.000
_cell.length_b   1.000
_cell.length_c   1.000
_cell.angle_alpha   90.00
_cell.angle_beta   90.00
_cell.angle_gamma   90.00
#
_symmetry.space_group_name_H-M   'P 1'
#
loop_
_entity.id
_entity.type
_entity.pdbx_description
1 polymer ?
#
loop_
_entity_poly.entity_id
_entity_poly.type
_entity_poly.pdbx_seq_one_letter_code
_entity_poly.pdbx_strand_id
1 'polypeptide(L)'
;MWLASWLMGLMTLAALTVQAEEGPHRFSVDLPTGWQQASHVRLVLEGMTVRGGQPFKLRAAVIVEGAEPVLLGSAGIVGDRSIGSALRGLPTLLIDVTRPLGSLAEHLAAKPTLTILIEAVDGRNVPVGGLDWSVQSIRLERGGRN
;
A
#
# COMPACT_ATOMS: atom_id res chain seq x y z
N MET A 1 -15.78 -24.26 55.92
CA MET A 1 -15.92 -25.04 54.66
C MET A 1 -16.17 -24.05 53.54
N TRP A 2 -15.22 -23.99 52.61
CA TRP A 2 -15.12 -23.01 51.51
C TRP A 2 -15.95 -23.51 50.32
N LEU A 3 -16.84 -22.67 49.77
CA LEU A 3 -17.49 -22.92 48.48
C LEU A 3 -16.68 -22.16 47.42
N ALA A 4 -16.02 -22.94 46.56
CA ALA A 4 -15.11 -22.46 45.53
C ALA A 4 -15.86 -21.69 44.44
N SER A 5 -15.48 -20.43 44.25
CA SER A 5 -15.79 -19.60 43.08
C SER A 5 -15.17 -20.20 41.82
N TRP A 6 -16.00 -20.57 40.85
CA TRP A 6 -15.56 -20.84 39.49
C TRP A 6 -15.71 -19.57 38.65
N LEU A 7 -14.64 -18.80 38.55
CA LEU A 7 -14.47 -17.74 37.56
C LEU A 7 -14.02 -18.42 36.25
N MET A 8 -15.00 -18.73 35.39
CA MET A 8 -14.72 -19.13 34.02
C MET A 8 -14.34 -17.86 33.24
N GLY A 9 -13.03 -17.61 33.15
CA GLY A 9 -12.47 -16.54 32.34
C GLY A 9 -12.68 -16.84 30.85
N LEU A 10 -13.71 -16.22 30.26
CA LEU A 10 -13.87 -16.16 28.82
C LEU A 10 -12.80 -15.20 28.28
N MET A 11 -11.69 -15.73 27.77
CA MET A 11 -10.79 -14.95 26.92
C MET A 11 -11.47 -14.75 25.57
N THR A 12 -12.18 -13.64 25.41
CA THR A 12 -12.64 -13.17 24.11
C THR A 12 -11.40 -12.76 23.31
N LEU A 13 -10.96 -13.63 22.40
CA LEU A 13 -10.01 -13.30 21.35
C LEU A 13 -10.64 -12.18 20.51
N ALA A 14 -10.19 -10.94 20.71
CA ALA A 14 -10.51 -9.85 19.80
C ALA A 14 -9.74 -10.11 18.50
N ALA A 15 -10.37 -10.80 17.56
CA ALA A 15 -9.93 -10.80 16.19
C ALA A 15 -10.02 -9.35 15.69
N LEU A 16 -8.86 -8.70 15.52
CA LEU A 16 -8.73 -7.45 14.80
C LEU A 16 -9.16 -7.72 13.35
N THR A 17 -10.46 -7.64 13.08
CA THR A 17 -10.97 -7.50 11.74
C THR A 17 -10.55 -6.11 11.29
N VAL A 18 -9.43 -6.04 10.56
CA VAL A 18 -9.13 -4.88 9.72
C VAL A 18 -10.29 -4.80 8.74
N GLN A 19 -11.29 -3.99 9.07
CA GLN A 19 -12.35 -3.67 8.13
C GLN A 19 -11.67 -2.90 7.01
N ALA A 20 -11.58 -3.55 5.85
CA ALA A 20 -11.26 -2.86 4.61
C ALA A 20 -12.36 -1.81 4.39
N GLU A 21 -12.06 -0.55 4.68
CA GLU A 21 -12.88 0.54 4.17
C GLU A 21 -12.94 0.40 2.65
N GLU A 22 -14.15 0.34 2.09
CA GLU A 22 -14.41 0.56 0.66
C GLU A 22 -14.13 2.04 0.35
N GLY A 23 -12.83 2.36 0.30
CA GLY A 23 -12.27 3.65 -0.01
C GLY A 23 -10.91 3.43 -0.66
N PRO A 24 -10.31 4.46 -1.29
CA PRO A 24 -8.98 4.32 -1.86
C PRO A 24 -8.02 3.86 -0.77
N HIS A 25 -7.25 2.81 -1.06
CA HIS A 25 -6.51 2.09 -0.03
C HIS A 25 -5.41 3.00 0.53
N ARG A 26 -5.59 3.43 1.78
CA ARG A 26 -4.66 4.31 2.51
C ARG A 26 -3.78 3.47 3.42
N PHE A 27 -2.49 3.76 3.39
CA PHE A 27 -1.50 3.05 4.17
C PHE A 27 -0.58 4.03 4.86
N SER A 28 -0.38 3.85 6.17
CA SER A 28 0.70 4.53 6.88
C SER A 28 1.99 3.75 6.66
N VAL A 29 3.01 4.40 6.09
CA VAL A 29 4.32 3.81 5.86
C VAL A 29 5.39 4.60 6.58
N ASP A 30 6.37 3.91 7.13
CA ASP A 30 7.54 4.56 7.72
C ASP A 30 8.46 5.12 6.64
N LEU A 31 8.98 6.32 6.87
CA LEU A 31 10.07 6.87 6.08
C LEU A 31 11.40 6.24 6.52
N PRO A 32 12.12 5.55 5.64
CA PRO A 32 13.35 4.88 6.03
C PRO A 32 14.42 5.91 6.41
N THR A 33 15.18 5.65 7.48
CA THR A 33 16.26 6.53 7.90
C THR A 33 17.26 6.75 6.75
N GLY A 34 17.64 8.01 6.53
CA GLY A 34 18.60 8.39 5.48
C GLY A 34 18.05 8.33 4.05
N TRP A 35 16.72 8.29 3.88
CA TRP A 35 16.09 8.22 2.55
C TRP A 35 16.48 9.39 1.64
N GLN A 36 16.71 10.59 2.20
CA GLN A 36 17.09 11.79 1.43
C GLN A 36 18.47 11.64 0.77
N GLN A 37 19.35 10.80 1.32
CA GLN A 37 20.68 10.54 0.79
C GLN A 37 20.73 9.24 -0.03
N ALA A 38 19.63 8.48 -0.09
CA ALA A 38 19.58 7.23 -0.82
C ALA A 38 19.62 7.48 -2.33
N SER A 39 20.37 6.65 -3.07
CA SER A 39 20.40 6.74 -4.54
C SER A 39 19.07 6.31 -5.17
N HIS A 40 18.36 5.40 -4.50
CA HIS A 40 17.02 4.97 -4.87
C HIS A 40 16.15 4.82 -3.63
N VAL A 41 14.89 5.22 -3.74
CA VAL A 41 13.82 4.88 -2.81
C VAL A 41 12.69 4.22 -3.60
N ARG A 42 12.25 3.05 -3.14
CA ARG A 42 11.19 2.27 -3.78
C ARG A 42 10.05 2.07 -2.82
N LEU A 43 8.84 2.20 -3.34
CA LEU A 43 7.64 1.71 -2.70
C LEU A 43 7.47 0.24 -3.08
N VAL A 44 7.41 -0.62 -2.06
CA VAL A 44 7.36 -2.07 -2.18
C VAL A 44 5.98 -2.54 -1.76
N LEU A 45 5.27 -3.22 -2.65
CA LEU A 45 3.96 -3.81 -2.42
C LEU A 45 4.10 -5.34 -2.46
N GLU A 46 3.77 -5.99 -1.35
CA GLU A 46 3.91 -7.44 -1.18
C GLU A 46 2.58 -8.14 -0.94
N GLY A 47 2.55 -9.43 -1.29
CA GLY A 47 1.33 -10.24 -1.18
C GLY A 47 0.18 -9.71 -2.04
N MET A 48 0.52 -9.06 -3.15
CA MET A 48 -0.45 -8.52 -4.09
C MET A 48 -1.30 -9.65 -4.68
N THR A 49 -2.62 -9.51 -4.60
CA THR A 49 -3.55 -10.36 -5.36
C THR A 49 -4.38 -9.49 -6.29
N VAL A 50 -4.62 -9.96 -7.50
CA VAL A 50 -5.43 -9.26 -8.50
C VAL A 50 -6.34 -10.25 -9.21
N ARG A 51 -7.54 -9.81 -9.56
CA ARG A 51 -8.41 -10.54 -10.48
C ARG A 51 -7.84 -10.46 -11.90
N GLY A 52 -7.81 -11.60 -12.58
CA GLY A 52 -7.40 -11.71 -13.99
C GLY A 52 -8.35 -10.98 -14.95
N GLY A 53 -8.00 -10.96 -16.23
CA GLY A 53 -8.82 -10.37 -17.28
C GLY A 53 -8.35 -8.98 -17.73
N GLN A 54 -8.74 -7.92 -17.02
CA GLN A 54 -8.54 -6.53 -17.48
C GLN A 54 -7.19 -5.94 -17.00
N PRO A 55 -6.39 -5.33 -17.90
CA PRO A 55 -5.22 -4.56 -17.49
C PRO A 55 -5.63 -3.25 -16.81
N PHE A 56 -4.89 -2.87 -15.77
CA PHE A 56 -5.04 -1.58 -15.07
C PHE A 56 -3.68 -1.11 -14.53
N LYS A 57 -3.61 0.09 -13.97
CA LYS A 57 -2.44 0.60 -13.27
C LYS A 57 -2.75 0.78 -11.80
N LEU A 58 -1.79 0.45 -10.94
CA LEU A 58 -1.80 0.91 -9.55
C LEU A 58 -1.05 2.23 -9.48
N ARG A 59 -1.73 3.29 -9.05
CA ARG A 59 -1.18 4.63 -8.83
C ARG A 59 -0.93 4.81 -7.34
N ALA A 60 0.28 5.23 -7.00
CA ALA A 60 0.66 5.61 -5.65
C ALA A 60 0.78 7.12 -5.54
N ALA A 61 0.10 7.71 -4.56
CA ALA A 61 0.23 9.13 -4.21
C ALA A 61 0.48 9.27 -2.71
N VAL A 62 1.14 10.34 -2.29
CA VAL A 62 1.26 10.69 -0.88
C VAL A 62 0.23 11.75 -0.53
N ILE A 63 -0.45 11.55 0.60
CA ILE A 63 -1.36 12.54 1.16
C ILE A 63 -0.54 13.51 2.00
N VAL A 64 -0.53 14.77 1.59
CA VAL A 64 0.08 15.86 2.33
C VAL A 64 -1.05 16.69 2.95
N GLU A 65 -0.94 16.98 4.23
CA GLU A 65 -1.96 17.74 4.97
C GLU A 65 -2.19 19.12 4.33
N GLY A 66 -3.45 19.46 4.07
CA GLY A 66 -3.83 20.74 3.47
C GLY A 66 -3.54 20.87 1.96
N ALA A 67 -3.14 19.78 1.28
CA ALA A 67 -2.83 19.78 -0.14
C ALA A 67 -3.49 18.60 -0.88
N GLU A 68 -3.58 18.73 -2.19
CA GLU A 68 -3.97 17.62 -3.07
C GLU A 68 -2.94 16.48 -3.00
N PRO A 69 -3.38 15.20 -3.13
CA PRO A 69 -2.46 14.07 -3.15
C PRO A 69 -1.38 14.21 -4.23
N VAL A 70 -0.12 14.05 -3.84
CA VAL A 70 1.02 14.20 -4.75
C VAL A 70 1.41 12.85 -5.33
N LEU A 71 1.42 12.74 -6.66
CA LEU A 71 1.78 11.50 -7.35
C LEU A 71 3.22 11.08 -7.04
N LEU A 72 3.39 9.86 -6.52
CA LEU A 72 4.69 9.24 -6.32
C LEU A 72 5.11 8.35 -7.49
N GLY A 73 4.15 7.66 -8.11
CA GLY A 73 4.43 6.79 -9.24
C GLY A 73 3.29 5.83 -9.56
N SER A 74 3.52 4.93 -10.50
CA SER A 74 2.55 3.90 -10.85
C SER A 74 3.21 2.64 -11.39
N ALA A 75 2.50 1.52 -11.31
CA ALA A 75 2.90 0.27 -11.94
C ALA A 75 1.73 -0.33 -12.73
N GLY A 76 2.04 -0.85 -13.92
CA GLY A 76 1.06 -1.53 -14.76
C GLY A 76 0.84 -2.97 -14.30
N ILE A 77 -0.43 -3.35 -14.19
CA ILE A 77 -0.87 -4.73 -13.99
C ILE A 77 -1.35 -5.27 -15.33
N VAL A 78 -0.65 -6.27 -15.85
CA VAL A 78 -0.98 -6.88 -17.13
C VAL A 78 -2.22 -7.76 -16.98
N GLY A 79 -3.27 -7.50 -17.74
CA GLY A 79 -4.41 -8.40 -17.81
C GLY A 79 -3.99 -9.73 -18.45
N ASP A 80 -4.26 -10.83 -17.77
CA ASP A 80 -4.10 -12.16 -18.38
C ASP A 80 -5.49 -12.72 -18.67
N ARG A 81 -5.77 -12.91 -19.97
CA ARG A 81 -7.06 -13.42 -20.43
C ARG A 81 -7.16 -14.94 -20.27
N SER A 82 -6.04 -15.66 -20.15
CA SER A 82 -6.02 -17.12 -20.07
C SER A 82 -6.57 -17.65 -18.74
N ILE A 83 -6.44 -16.87 -17.67
CA ILE A 83 -6.95 -17.18 -16.33
C ILE A 83 -8.36 -16.64 -16.05
N GLY A 84 -9.00 -16.02 -17.05
CA GLY A 84 -10.33 -15.42 -16.90
C GLY A 84 -10.41 -14.45 -15.72
N SER A 85 -11.50 -14.53 -14.95
CA SER A 85 -11.75 -13.71 -13.75
C SER A 85 -11.23 -14.34 -12.45
N ALA A 86 -10.31 -15.30 -12.52
CA ALA A 86 -9.71 -15.91 -11.32
C ALA A 86 -8.78 -14.92 -10.61
N LEU A 87 -8.67 -15.04 -9.28
CA LEU A 87 -7.67 -14.32 -8.50
C LEU A 87 -6.29 -14.95 -8.73
N ARG A 88 -5.27 -14.12 -8.88
CA ARG A 88 -3.88 -14.57 -8.90
C ARG A 88 -3.02 -13.73 -7.98
N GLY A 89 -1.99 -14.36 -7.41
CA GLY A 89 -0.90 -13.65 -6.76
C GLY A 89 0.00 -12.98 -7.79
N LEU A 90 0.54 -11.82 -7.44
CA LEU A 90 1.63 -11.19 -8.16
C LEU A 90 2.92 -11.31 -7.34
N PRO A 91 4.09 -11.37 -7.99
CA PRO A 91 5.35 -11.14 -7.28
C PRO A 91 5.38 -9.73 -6.69
N THR A 92 6.35 -9.48 -5.81
CA THR A 92 6.59 -8.16 -5.22
C THR A 92 6.63 -7.08 -6.30
N LEU A 93 5.80 -6.05 -6.12
CA LEU A 93 5.69 -4.93 -7.04
C LEU A 93 6.49 -3.75 -6.49
N LEU A 94 7.33 -3.17 -7.35
CA LEU A 94 8.24 -2.08 -6.99
C LEU A 94 7.88 -0.83 -7.80
N ILE A 95 7.69 0.30 -7.13
CA ILE A 95 7.51 1.61 -7.75
C ILE A 95 8.69 2.48 -7.32
N ASP A 96 9.47 2.98 -8.28
CA ASP A 96 10.52 3.97 -7.98
C ASP A 96 9.87 5.31 -7.63
N VAL A 97 10.08 5.76 -6.40
CA VAL A 97 9.52 7.01 -5.86
C VAL A 97 10.61 8.03 -5.55
N THR A 98 11.86 7.77 -5.94
CA THR A 98 13.04 8.56 -5.55
C THR A 98 12.86 10.04 -5.87
N ARG A 99 12.52 10.37 -7.13
CA ARG A 99 12.40 11.77 -7.58
C ARG A 99 11.20 12.48 -6.94
N PRO A 100 9.97 11.93 -6.96
CA PRO A 100 8.83 12.60 -6.34
C PRO A 100 8.98 12.74 -4.84
N LEU A 101 9.48 11.72 -4.15
CA LEU A 101 9.74 11.81 -2.71
C LEU A 101 10.81 12.85 -2.39
N GLY A 102 11.89 12.91 -3.20
CA GLY A 102 12.92 13.94 -3.09
C GLY A 102 12.38 15.36 -3.24
N SER A 103 11.44 15.59 -4.16
CA SER A 103 10.79 16.91 -4.32
C SER A 103 9.95 17.35 -3.12
N LEU A 104 9.59 16.40 -2.24
CA LEU A 104 8.82 16.63 -1.02
C LEU A 104 9.70 16.66 0.23
N ALA A 105 11.03 16.58 0.10
CA ALA A 105 11.94 16.40 1.24
C ALA A 105 11.77 17.45 2.34
N GLU A 106 11.61 18.72 1.99
CA GLU A 106 11.43 19.80 2.97
C GLU A 106 10.11 19.63 3.76
N HIS A 107 9.02 19.26 3.08
CA HIS A 107 7.70 19.05 3.69
C HIS A 107 7.65 17.80 4.57
N LEU A 108 8.51 16.83 4.30
CA LEU A 108 8.52 15.53 4.95
C LEU A 108 9.66 15.36 5.97
N ALA A 109 10.61 16.30 6.06
CA ALA A 109 11.82 16.18 6.87
C ALA A 109 11.56 15.87 8.36
N ALA A 110 10.48 16.40 8.92
CA ALA A 110 10.10 16.20 10.31
C ALA A 110 9.08 15.06 10.52
N LYS A 111 8.63 14.39 9.45
CA LYS A 111 7.58 13.37 9.53
C LYS A 111 8.21 11.97 9.50
N PRO A 112 8.01 11.13 10.55
CA PRO A 112 8.53 9.77 10.56
C PRO A 112 7.72 8.82 9.67
N THR A 113 6.48 9.18 9.37
CA THR A 113 5.52 8.36 8.62
C THR A 113 4.83 9.16 7.53
N LEU A 114 4.40 8.49 6.48
CA LEU A 114 3.64 9.04 5.36
C LEU A 114 2.36 8.24 5.15
N THR A 115 1.29 8.94 4.80
CA THR A 115 0.08 8.28 4.32
C THR A 115 0.17 8.14 2.80
N ILE A 116 0.27 6.91 2.32
CA ILE A 116 0.25 6.57 0.90
C ILE A 116 -1.16 6.14 0.51
N LEU A 117 -1.66 6.74 -0.56
CA LEU A 117 -2.88 6.39 -1.25
C LEU A 117 -2.55 5.49 -2.45
N ILE A 118 -3.14 4.31 -2.52
CA ILE A 118 -3.05 3.42 -3.68
C ILE A 118 -4.42 3.33 -4.36
N GLU A 119 -4.44 3.60 -5.66
CA GLU A 119 -5.65 3.57 -6.48
C GLU A 119 -5.44 2.75 -7.75
N ALA A 120 -6.45 1.97 -8.13
CA ALA A 120 -6.51 1.36 -9.45
C ALA A 120 -7.03 2.39 -10.47
N VAL A 121 -6.27 2.62 -11.53
CA VAL A 121 -6.58 3.59 -12.59
C VAL A 121 -6.42 3.02 -13.99
N ASP A 122 -7.12 3.58 -14.97
CA ASP A 122 -7.02 3.19 -16.37
C ASP A 122 -5.80 3.84 -17.08
N GLY A 123 -5.64 3.58 -18.37
CA GLY A 123 -4.59 4.19 -19.20
C GLY A 123 -4.59 5.74 -19.15
N ARG A 124 -5.75 6.35 -18.90
CA ARG A 124 -5.97 7.79 -18.82
C ARG A 124 -5.89 8.35 -17.40
N ASN A 125 -5.47 7.53 -16.42
CA ASN A 125 -5.37 7.87 -14.99
C ASN A 125 -6.73 8.18 -14.33
N VAL A 126 -7.82 7.66 -14.90
CA VAL A 126 -9.15 7.74 -14.28
C VAL A 126 -9.30 6.56 -13.32
N PRO A 127 -9.78 6.77 -12.08
CA PRO A 127 -10.07 5.69 -11.15
C PRO A 127 -10.99 4.64 -11.77
N VAL A 128 -10.64 3.36 -11.56
CA VAL A 128 -11.44 2.22 -12.04
C VAL A 128 -12.01 1.51 -10.82
N GLY A 129 -13.33 1.62 -10.65
CA GLY A 129 -14.08 0.89 -9.63
C GLY A 129 -14.30 -0.58 -10.01
N GLY A 130 -14.69 -1.39 -9.02
CA GLY A 130 -15.08 -2.79 -9.24
C GLY A 130 -13.92 -3.73 -9.60
N LEU A 131 -12.67 -3.29 -9.43
CA LEU A 131 -11.50 -4.15 -9.55
C LEU A 131 -11.19 -4.81 -8.20
N ASP A 132 -11.23 -6.14 -8.18
CA ASP A 132 -10.78 -6.90 -7.02
C ASP A 132 -9.27 -7.02 -7.03
N TRP A 133 -8.63 -6.24 -6.17
CA TRP A 133 -7.22 -6.38 -5.84
C TRP A 133 -7.01 -6.19 -4.35
N SER A 134 -5.95 -6.77 -3.83
CA SER A 134 -5.51 -6.53 -2.45
C SER A 134 -3.99 -6.54 -2.38
N VAL A 135 -3.47 -5.98 -1.28
CA VAL A 135 -2.05 -5.98 -0.94
C VAL A 135 -1.94 -6.35 0.53
N GLN A 136 -0.97 -7.19 0.88
CA GLN A 136 -0.77 -7.61 2.27
C GLN A 136 0.04 -6.58 3.05
N SER A 137 1.09 -6.04 2.43
CA SER A 137 1.94 -5.05 3.07
C SER A 137 2.52 -4.06 2.05
N ILE A 138 2.79 -2.87 2.55
CA ILE A 138 3.40 -1.78 1.79
C ILE A 138 4.46 -1.11 2.65
N ARG A 139 5.63 -0.85 2.08
CA ARG A 139 6.73 -0.16 2.77
C ARG A 139 7.60 0.61 1.79
N LEU A 140 8.38 1.54 2.34
CA LEU A 140 9.44 2.21 1.60
C LEU A 140 10.78 1.54 1.89
N GLU A 141 11.53 1.24 0.84
CA GLU A 141 12.89 0.71 0.93
C GLU A 141 13.88 1.64 0.25
N ARG A 142 15.05 1.81 0.88
CA ARG A 142 16.18 2.48 0.27
C ARG A 142 17.10 1.47 -0.43
N GLY A 143 17.50 1.78 -1.66
CA GLY A 143 18.58 1.10 -2.35
C GLY A 143 19.90 1.84 -2.17
N GLY A 144 20.98 1.09 -1.92
CA GLY A 144 22.34 1.63 -1.98
C GLY A 144 22.87 1.71 -3.42
N ARG A 145 23.91 2.51 -3.64
CA ARG A 145 24.85 2.27 -4.75
C ARG A 145 25.39 0.84 -4.58
N ASN A 146 25.14 -0.03 -5.56
CA ASN A 146 26.00 -1.20 -5.74
C ASN A 146 27.44 -0.74 -5.96
#